data_AF-A0A2D4VMV0-F1
#
_entry.id   AF-A0A2D4VMV0-F1
#
_cell.length_a   1.000
_cell.length_b   1.000
_cell.length_c   1.000
_cell.angle_alpha   90.00
_cell.angle_beta   90.00
_cell.angle_gamma   90.00
#
_symmetry.space_group_name_H-M   'P 1'
#
loop_
_entity.id
_entity.type
_entity.pdbx_description
1 polymer ?
#
loop_
_entity_poly.entity_id
_entity_poly.type
_entity_poly.pdbx_seq_one_letter_code
_entity_poly.pdbx_strand_id
1 'polypeptide(L)'
;MTQERVTAQREQRLPMTATSEAEIETLVRTFYGRIREDEMLGPVFARVIGEDWEPHLKKMMDFWSSVMLTTGRYHGRPMPAHMRLKDVTPAHFDRWLALFGQTVDEVCAAEAAPAFKERAHRIAGSLQLGMFFNPATAEGRARAAD
;
A
#
# COMPACT_ATOMS: atom_id res chain seq x y z
N MET A 1 20.53 49.00 25.44
CA MET A 1 21.47 47.89 25.16
C MET A 1 20.99 46.69 25.94
N THR A 2 20.69 45.51 25.42
CA THR A 2 20.42 44.98 24.08
C THR A 2 19.64 43.70 24.35
N GLN A 3 18.63 43.45 23.54
CA GLN A 3 17.86 42.22 23.51
C GLN A 3 18.75 41.10 22.98
N GLU A 4 18.97 40.02 23.72
CA GLU A 4 19.67 38.83 23.21
C GLU A 4 18.87 37.54 23.41
N ARG A 5 18.28 37.13 22.28
CA ARG A 5 18.24 35.78 21.70
C ARG A 5 17.43 34.74 22.47
N VAL A 6 16.18 34.48 22.07
CA VAL A 6 15.79 33.69 20.88
C VAL A 6 16.15 32.21 21.06
N THR A 7 15.10 31.43 21.34
CA THR A 7 14.91 30.02 20.96
C THR A 7 16.00 29.01 21.32
N ALA A 8 15.75 28.24 22.38
CA ALA A 8 16.16 26.84 22.42
C ALA A 8 15.20 25.93 23.21
N GLN A 9 13.96 26.37 23.48
CA GLN A 9 12.88 25.47 23.94
C GLN A 9 12.12 24.81 22.77
N ARG A 10 12.85 24.57 21.66
CA ARG A 10 12.38 23.84 20.48
C ARG A 10 13.29 22.65 20.23
N GLU A 11 13.51 21.85 21.26
CA GLU A 11 13.70 20.42 21.04
C GLU A 11 12.32 19.78 20.86
N GLN A 12 11.61 20.24 19.82
CA GLN A 12 10.57 19.45 19.17
C GLN A 12 11.29 18.28 18.52
N ARG A 13 11.61 17.27 19.32
CA ARG A 13 11.95 15.95 18.81
C ARG A 13 10.66 15.41 18.20
N LEU A 14 10.53 15.54 16.88
CA LEU A 14 9.52 14.81 16.11
C LEU A 14 9.64 13.32 16.49
N PRO A 15 8.53 12.62 16.75
CA PRO A 15 8.57 11.29 17.34
C PRO A 15 9.36 10.31 16.47
N MET A 16 10.22 9.53 17.14
CA MET A 16 10.84 8.31 16.61
C MET A 16 9.75 7.43 15.99
N THR A 17 9.84 7.21 14.67
CA THR A 17 9.07 6.26 13.83
C THR A 17 7.70 5.83 14.36
N ALA A 18 6.61 6.36 13.79
CA ALA A 18 5.24 6.05 14.18
C ALA A 18 4.84 4.56 14.07
N THR A 19 5.67 3.71 13.43
CA THR A 19 5.42 2.27 13.23
C THR A 19 6.71 1.46 13.44
N SER A 20 6.61 0.13 13.48
CA SER A 20 7.73 -0.79 13.71
C SER A 20 7.66 -2.03 12.81
N GLU A 21 8.75 -2.80 12.74
CA GLU A 21 8.79 -4.05 11.97
C GLU A 21 7.79 -5.10 12.49
N ALA A 22 7.61 -5.19 13.81
CA ALA A 22 6.65 -6.11 14.41
C ALA A 22 5.20 -5.73 14.06
N GLU A 23 4.90 -4.44 13.99
CA GLU A 23 3.58 -3.95 13.57
C GLU A 23 3.34 -4.23 12.08
N ILE A 24 4.35 -4.02 11.23
CA ILE A 24 4.28 -4.37 9.79
C ILE A 24 4.06 -5.87 9.61
N GLU A 25 4.77 -6.72 10.34
CA GLU A 25 4.57 -8.17 10.29
C GLU A 25 3.13 -8.54 10.67
N THR A 26 2.63 -7.97 11.78
CA THR A 26 1.25 -8.20 12.26
C THR A 26 0.23 -7.77 11.21
N LEU A 27 0.40 -6.58 10.63
CA LEU A 27 -0.45 -6.05 9.57
C LEU A 27 -0.45 -6.96 8.34
N VAL A 28 0.74 -7.33 7.84
CA VAL A 28 0.87 -8.16 6.63
C VAL A 28 0.24 -9.53 6.83
N ARG A 29 0.55 -10.20 7.95
CA ARG A 29 -0.01 -11.54 8.22
C ARG A 29 -1.54 -11.49 8.36
N THR A 30 -2.07 -10.53 9.12
CA THR A 30 -3.52 -10.37 9.32
C THR A 30 -4.22 -10.06 8.00
N PHE A 31 -3.67 -9.12 7.23
CA PHE A 31 -4.25 -8.70 5.97
C PHE A 31 -4.27 -9.84 4.95
N TYR A 32 -3.17 -10.57 4.77
CA TYR A 32 -3.13 -11.67 3.82
C TYR A 32 -3.91 -12.91 4.28
N GLY A 33 -4.10 -13.09 5.60
CA GLY A 33 -5.07 -14.05 6.13
C GLY A 33 -6.48 -13.75 5.61
N ARG A 34 -6.91 -12.49 5.70
CA ARG A 34 -8.21 -12.04 5.16
C ARG A 34 -8.31 -12.18 3.65
N ILE A 35 -7.25 -11.82 2.92
CA ILE A 35 -7.20 -11.98 1.45
C ILE A 35 -7.40 -13.43 1.05
N ARG A 36 -6.83 -14.39 1.79
CA ARG A 36 -6.95 -15.82 1.49
C ARG A 36 -8.40 -16.31 1.60
N GLU A 37 -9.17 -15.74 2.52
CA GLU A 37 -10.57 -16.09 2.78
C GLU A 37 -11.55 -15.28 1.92
N ASP A 38 -11.10 -14.20 1.29
CA ASP A 38 -11.96 -13.33 0.48
C ASP A 38 -12.37 -13.98 -0.85
N GLU A 39 -13.67 -13.98 -1.15
CA GLU A 39 -14.22 -14.65 -2.33
C GLU A 39 -13.75 -14.03 -3.66
N MET A 40 -13.45 -12.72 -3.68
CA MET A 40 -13.02 -12.01 -4.88
C MET A 40 -11.49 -12.05 -5.04
N LEU A 41 -10.74 -11.84 -3.96
CA LEU A 41 -9.29 -11.71 -3.99
C LEU A 41 -8.58 -13.05 -3.78
N GLY A 42 -9.11 -13.92 -2.93
CA GLY A 42 -8.54 -15.23 -2.61
C GLY A 42 -8.17 -16.04 -3.86
N PRO A 43 -9.08 -16.24 -4.83
CA PRO A 43 -8.78 -16.96 -6.06
C PRO A 43 -7.69 -16.31 -6.93
N VAL A 44 -7.56 -14.99 -6.90
CA VAL A 44 -6.50 -14.27 -7.63
C VAL A 44 -5.14 -14.55 -7.00
N PHE A 45 -5.03 -14.37 -5.68
CA PHE A 45 -3.77 -14.58 -4.97
C PHE A 45 -3.37 -16.06 -4.94
N ALA A 46 -4.31 -16.99 -4.71
CA ALA A 46 -4.04 -18.42 -4.72
C ALA A 46 -3.47 -18.90 -6.06
N ARG A 47 -3.98 -18.37 -7.19
CA ARG A 47 -3.45 -18.68 -8.53
C ARG A 47 -2.02 -18.21 -8.75
N VAL A 48 -1.63 -17.09 -8.13
CA VAL A 48 -0.30 -16.47 -8.32
C VAL A 48 0.73 -17.00 -7.33
N ILE A 49 0.32 -17.25 -6.09
CA ILE A 49 1.20 -17.65 -4.98
C ILE A 49 1.30 -19.18 -4.87
N GLY A 50 0.20 -19.89 -5.11
CA GLY A 50 0.10 -21.33 -4.87
C GLY A 50 -0.14 -21.66 -3.39
N GLU A 51 0.39 -22.80 -2.96
CA GLU A 51 0.17 -23.34 -1.60
C GLU A 51 1.08 -22.71 -0.54
N ASP A 52 2.32 -22.33 -0.91
CA ASP A 52 3.28 -21.73 0.01
C ASP A 52 3.22 -20.20 -0.03
N TRP A 53 2.61 -19.62 1.01
CA TRP A 53 2.41 -18.17 1.12
C TRP A 53 3.56 -17.45 1.81
N GLU A 54 4.38 -18.14 2.59
CA GLU A 54 5.38 -17.49 3.45
C GLU A 54 6.41 -16.66 2.67
N PRO A 55 6.92 -17.10 1.50
CA PRO A 55 7.80 -16.27 0.66
C PRO A 55 7.13 -14.96 0.22
N HIS A 56 5.84 -15.01 -0.11
CA HIS A 56 5.08 -13.81 -0.49
C HIS A 56 4.87 -12.89 0.72
N LEU A 57 4.52 -13.43 1.88
CA LEU A 57 4.35 -12.65 3.11
C LEU A 57 5.64 -11.90 3.48
N LYS A 58 6.80 -12.58 3.47
CA LYS A 58 8.10 -11.95 3.73
C LYS A 58 8.41 -10.82 2.74
N LYS A 59 8.17 -11.06 1.46
CA LYS A 59 8.34 -10.02 0.42
C LYS A 59 7.43 -8.81 0.66
N MET A 60 6.22 -9.01 1.20
CA MET A 60 5.30 -7.92 1.53
C MET A 60 5.68 -7.19 2.82
N MET A 61 6.29 -7.88 3.79
CA MET A 61 6.92 -7.23 4.94
C MET A 61 8.08 -6.34 4.50
N ASP A 62 8.97 -6.82 3.63
CA ASP A 62 10.04 -6.01 3.06
C ASP A 62 9.50 -4.81 2.28
N PHE A 63 8.42 -5.01 1.51
CA PHE A 63 7.74 -3.93 0.78
C PHE A 63 7.26 -2.83 1.71
N TRP A 64 6.48 -3.19 2.73
CA TRP A 64 5.93 -2.21 3.67
C TRP A 64 6.99 -1.58 4.56
N SER A 65 8.04 -2.32 4.94
CA SER A 65 9.22 -1.78 5.61
C SER A 65 9.92 -0.73 4.76
N SER A 66 10.16 -0.99 3.47
CA SER A 66 10.70 0.03 2.55
C SER A 66 9.79 1.26 2.45
N VAL A 67 8.47 1.07 2.43
CA VAL A 67 7.49 2.14 2.22
C VAL A 67 7.28 3.02 3.46
N MET A 68 7.33 2.43 4.65
CA MET A 68 7.03 3.11 5.91
C MET A 68 8.28 3.54 6.67
N LEU A 69 9.31 2.69 6.65
CA LEU A 69 10.53 2.85 7.44
C LEU A 69 11.75 3.20 6.57
N THR A 70 11.60 3.30 5.25
CA THR A 70 12.67 3.65 4.30
C THR A 70 13.88 2.69 4.39
N THR A 71 13.65 1.42 4.71
CA THR A 71 14.74 0.45 4.92
C THR A 71 15.43 0.02 3.62
N GLY A 72 14.75 0.14 2.48
CA GLY A 72 15.28 -0.26 1.18
C GLY A 72 15.34 -1.77 0.94
N ARG A 73 14.76 -2.61 1.81
CA ARG A 73 14.79 -4.08 1.70
C ARG A 73 14.04 -4.64 0.50
N TYR A 74 13.01 -3.94 0.05
CA TYR A 74 12.25 -4.35 -1.14
C TYR A 74 12.92 -3.90 -2.44
N HIS A 75 13.30 -4.88 -3.27
CA HIS A 75 13.90 -4.67 -4.59
C HIS A 75 12.99 -5.08 -5.75
N GLY A 76 11.73 -5.42 -5.48
CA GLY A 76 10.78 -5.85 -6.50
C GLY A 76 10.24 -4.69 -7.35
N ARG A 77 9.59 -5.03 -8.47
CA ARG A 77 8.93 -4.07 -9.36
C ARG A 77 7.43 -4.36 -9.38
N PRO A 78 6.59 -3.61 -8.62
CA PRO A 78 5.16 -3.89 -8.50
C PRO A 78 4.42 -3.83 -9.84
N MET A 79 4.63 -2.78 -10.64
CA MET A 79 3.88 -2.57 -11.88
C MET A 79 3.98 -3.74 -12.88
N PRO A 80 5.18 -4.24 -13.26
CA PRO A 80 5.28 -5.41 -14.13
C PRO A 80 4.59 -6.66 -13.60
N ALA A 81 4.55 -6.87 -12.29
CA ALA A 81 3.86 -8.01 -11.69
C ALA A 81 2.34 -7.90 -11.88
N HIS A 82 1.77 -6.71 -11.68
CA HIS A 82 0.33 -6.47 -11.81
C HIS A 82 -0.14 -6.48 -13.27
N MET A 83 0.67 -5.97 -14.22
CA MET A 83 0.35 -6.00 -15.66
C MET A 83 0.18 -7.41 -16.24
N ARG A 84 0.70 -8.44 -15.56
CA ARG A 84 0.54 -9.86 -15.94
C ARG A 84 -0.81 -10.43 -15.51
N LEU A 85 -1.52 -9.79 -14.59
CA LEU A 85 -2.81 -10.22 -14.07
C LEU A 85 -3.92 -9.75 -14.99
N LYS A 86 -4.39 -10.62 -15.89
CA LYS A 86 -5.38 -10.25 -16.92
C LYS A 86 -6.81 -10.17 -16.41
N ASP A 87 -7.10 -10.86 -15.31
CA ASP A 87 -8.46 -10.95 -14.74
C ASP A 87 -8.68 -9.92 -13.61
N VAL A 88 -7.67 -9.12 -13.28
CA VAL A 88 -7.77 -8.08 -12.25
C VAL A 88 -8.43 -6.84 -12.84
N THR A 89 -9.42 -6.32 -12.12
CA THR A 89 -10.23 -5.15 -12.50
C THR A 89 -10.15 -4.07 -11.42
N PRO A 90 -10.61 -2.83 -11.66
CA PRO A 90 -10.69 -1.80 -10.64
C PRO A 90 -11.42 -2.24 -9.36
N ALA A 91 -12.48 -3.05 -9.47
CA ALA A 91 -13.23 -3.55 -8.32
C ALA A 91 -12.36 -4.42 -7.36
N HIS A 92 -11.36 -5.14 -7.90
CA HIS A 92 -10.42 -5.88 -7.06
C HIS A 92 -9.52 -4.94 -6.25
N PHE A 93 -9.11 -3.81 -6.83
CA PHE A 93 -8.36 -2.79 -6.09
C PHE A 93 -9.21 -2.16 -4.98
N ASP A 94 -10.46 -1.83 -5.28
CA ASP A 94 -11.39 -1.28 -4.28
C ASP A 94 -11.58 -2.26 -3.11
N ARG A 95 -11.79 -3.55 -3.41
CA ARG A 95 -11.91 -4.59 -2.37
C ARG A 95 -10.62 -4.74 -1.56
N TRP A 96 -9.47 -4.73 -2.22
CA TRP A 96 -8.16 -4.84 -1.57
C TRP A 96 -7.92 -3.66 -0.63
N LEU A 97 -8.23 -2.43 -1.07
CA LEU A 97 -8.08 -1.21 -0.28
C LEU A 97 -9.04 -1.20 0.92
N ALA A 98 -10.27 -1.66 0.74
CA ALA A 98 -11.24 -1.76 1.84
C ALA A 98 -10.76 -2.73 2.93
N LEU A 99 -10.33 -3.94 2.54
CA LEU A 99 -9.79 -4.92 3.49
C LEU A 99 -8.50 -4.43 4.15
N PHE A 100 -7.62 -3.78 3.39
CA PHE A 100 -6.36 -3.25 3.92
C PHE A 100 -6.65 -2.14 4.93
N GLY A 101 -7.52 -1.19 4.58
CA GLY A 101 -7.92 -0.10 5.46
C GLY A 101 -8.55 -0.60 6.77
N GLN A 102 -9.46 -1.57 6.68
CA GLN A 102 -10.05 -2.21 7.85
C GLN A 102 -8.97 -2.88 8.72
N THR A 103 -8.03 -3.59 8.11
CA THR A 103 -6.97 -4.28 8.87
C THR A 103 -6.05 -3.28 9.55
N VAL A 104 -5.69 -2.18 8.87
CA VAL A 104 -4.89 -1.10 9.45
C VAL A 104 -5.58 -0.49 10.68
N ASP A 105 -6.89 -0.23 10.62
CA ASP A 105 -7.63 0.32 11.76
C ASP A 105 -7.65 -0.60 12.98
N GLU A 106 -7.62 -1.90 12.75
CA GLU A 106 -7.67 -2.89 13.82
C GLU A 106 -6.31 -3.17 14.46
N VAL A 107 -5.22 -3.12 13.68
CA VAL A 107 -3.92 -3.65 14.12
C VAL A 107 -2.83 -2.58 14.29
N CYS A 108 -2.96 -1.42 13.64
CA CYS A 108 -1.93 -0.39 13.69
C CYS A 108 -2.27 0.67 14.74
N ALA A 109 -1.23 1.29 15.31
CA ALA A 109 -1.37 2.48 16.13
C ALA A 109 -2.13 3.59 15.38
N ALA A 110 -2.97 4.33 16.11
CA ALA A 110 -3.81 5.38 15.54
C ALA A 110 -2.98 6.47 14.83
N GLU A 111 -1.76 6.71 15.30
CA GLU A 111 -0.81 7.67 14.73
C GLU A 111 -0.20 7.17 13.41
N ALA A 112 -0.11 5.86 13.20
CA ALA A 112 0.44 5.25 11.99
C ALA A 112 -0.62 4.95 10.92
N ALA A 113 -1.85 4.63 11.34
CA ALA A 113 -2.91 4.16 10.46
C ALA A 113 -3.20 5.09 9.26
N PRO A 114 -3.31 6.43 9.41
CA PRO A 114 -3.53 7.33 8.27
C PRO A 114 -2.42 7.23 7.22
N ALA A 115 -1.16 7.09 7.67
CA ALA A 115 0.01 7.04 6.81
C ALA A 115 0.07 5.75 5.97
N PHE A 116 -0.33 4.61 6.52
CA PHE A 116 -0.47 3.35 5.77
C PHE A 116 -1.56 3.44 4.70
N LYS A 117 -2.75 3.91 5.08
CA LYS A 117 -3.89 4.02 4.16
C LYS A 117 -3.59 4.96 3.00
N GLU A 118 -3.04 6.13 3.30
CA GLU A 118 -2.67 7.11 2.27
C GLU A 118 -1.69 6.51 1.25
N ARG A 119 -0.63 5.84 1.73
CA ARG A 119 0.36 5.20 0.86
C ARG A 119 -0.27 4.07 0.03
N ALA A 120 -1.11 3.24 0.64
CA ALA A 120 -1.84 2.18 -0.05
C ALA A 120 -2.67 2.74 -1.21
N HIS A 121 -3.46 3.80 -0.97
CA HIS A 121 -4.26 4.46 -2.00
C HIS A 121 -3.40 5.05 -3.13
N ARG A 122 -2.29 5.72 -2.80
CA ARG A 122 -1.37 6.27 -3.83
C ARG A 122 -0.76 5.17 -4.71
N ILE A 123 -0.32 4.07 -4.09
CA ILE A 123 0.24 2.92 -4.81
C ILE A 123 -0.82 2.27 -5.70
N ALA A 124 -2.01 2.01 -5.17
CA ALA A 124 -3.13 1.44 -5.92
C ALA A 124 -3.52 2.34 -7.10
N GLY A 125 -3.66 3.65 -6.88
CA GLY A 125 -3.95 4.61 -7.94
C GLY A 125 -2.90 4.62 -9.05
N SER A 126 -1.61 4.55 -8.70
CA SER A 126 -0.53 4.45 -9.69
C SER A 126 -0.60 3.15 -10.50
N LEU A 127 -0.88 2.01 -9.84
CA LEU A 127 -1.06 0.72 -10.50
C LEU A 127 -2.27 0.72 -11.44
N GLN A 128 -3.42 1.20 -10.96
CA GLN A 128 -4.65 1.29 -11.74
C GLN A 128 -4.47 2.19 -12.97
N LEU A 129 -3.78 3.33 -12.82
CA LEU A 129 -3.45 4.19 -13.95
C LEU A 129 -2.61 3.43 -14.99
N GLY A 130 -1.55 2.72 -14.57
CA GLY A 130 -0.73 1.96 -15.51
C GLY A 130 -1.43 0.77 -16.15
N MET A 131 -2.38 0.13 -15.45
CA MET A 131 -3.08 -1.06 -15.93
C MET A 131 -4.28 -0.75 -16.84
N PHE A 132 -5.02 0.32 -16.55
CA PHE A 132 -6.34 0.55 -17.14
C PHE A 132 -6.44 1.83 -17.95
N PHE A 133 -5.46 2.73 -17.87
CA PHE A 133 -5.46 3.92 -18.70
C PHE A 133 -5.10 3.57 -20.15
N ASN A 134 -6.04 3.80 -21.06
CA ASN A 134 -5.81 3.72 -22.50
C ASN A 134 -5.98 5.11 -23.14
N PRO A 135 -4.89 5.78 -23.56
CA PRO A 135 -4.95 7.13 -24.13
C PRO A 135 -5.81 7.19 -25.41
N ALA A 136 -5.81 6.13 -26.23
CA ALA A 136 -6.59 6.09 -27.46
C ALA A 136 -8.13 6.12 -27.23
N THR A 137 -8.60 5.63 -26.07
CA THR A 137 -10.03 5.71 -25.69
C THR A 137 -10.42 7.01 -24.99
N ALA A 138 -9.44 7.79 -24.53
CA ALA A 138 -9.68 9.11 -23.92
C ALA A 138 -9.89 10.18 -25.01
N GLU A 139 -9.09 10.15 -26.07
CA GLU A 139 -9.19 11.08 -27.20
C GLU A 139 -10.49 10.90 -28.02
N GLY A 140 -10.97 9.66 -28.18
CA GLY A 140 -12.23 9.37 -28.90
C GLY A 140 -13.49 9.91 -28.23
N ARG A 141 -13.51 10.06 -26.91
CA ARG A 141 -14.64 10.67 -26.16
C ARG A 141 -14.67 12.19 -26.25
N ALA A 142 -13.50 12.83 -26.32
CA ALA A 142 -13.40 14.28 -26.45
C ALA A 142 -13.86 14.78 -27.84
N ARG A 143 -13.72 13.95 -28.88
CA ARG A 143 -14.07 14.29 -30.26
C ARG A 143 -15.53 14.01 -30.66
N ALA A 144 -16.26 13.24 -29.85
CA ALA A 144 -17.67 12.92 -30.09
C ALA A 144 -18.65 13.84 -29.34
N ALA A 145 -18.12 14.84 -28.62
CA ALA A 145 -18.88 15.84 -27.87
C ALA A 145 -18.82 17.24 -28.51
N ASP A 146 -18.38 17.31 -29.77
CA ASP A 146 -18.34 18.52 -30.62
C ASP A 146 -19.31 18.37 -31.80
#